data_AF-A0A9W6DLU8-F1
#
_entry.id   AF-A0A9W6DLU8-F1
#
_cell.length_a   1.000
_cell.length_b   1.000
_cell.length_c   1.000
_cell.angle_alpha   90.00
_cell.angle_beta   90.00
_cell.angle_gamma   90.00
#
_symmetry.space_group_name_H-M   'P 1'
#
loop_
_entity.id
_entity.type
_entity.pdbx_description
1 polymer ?
#
loop_
_entity_poly.entity_id
_entity_poly.type
_entity_poly.pdbx_seq_one_letter_code
_entity_poly.pdbx_strand_id
1 'polypeptide(L)'
;MPRHPVILEFQLTGEETFPPLEHLALDGYKLDDQQWNHWRDGLQWDKLVSLSVGPQRCPGLFHRLAGYARSLKSLNVCSWKGEGDVEREGLTELLSSFDSLETLNLKSFICPVEAIIHHSNLSTLCLHEEETASKERLRQVLTAEELGQLDSACPKLKSLQVGVKRDNEQWPTDVFDKLATGFHNLRSLSLHFELGLADIYNPIKPLINYASVRSIGQQFFDRRRQAGVEVSESFTLTVRTGSYIRHYNQRLPMYARFERRFTATYEICLSRDFPDEVKVRHLEKERLDLIASNKIRADISDDLYLSRQVAAAVDGPIPGKIEG
;
A
#
# COMPACT_ATOMS: atom_id res chain seq x y z
N MET A 1 18.93 -4.08 10.78
CA MET A 1 18.29 -5.35 11.17
C MET A 1 19.37 -6.41 11.30
N PRO A 2 19.38 -7.21 12.38
CA PRO A 2 20.25 -8.38 12.46
C PRO A 2 19.91 -9.32 11.29
N ARG A 3 20.92 -9.73 10.53
CA ARG A 3 20.78 -10.72 9.46
C ARG A 3 20.90 -12.10 10.10
N HIS A 4 19.76 -12.71 10.40
CA HIS A 4 19.72 -14.12 10.75
C HIS A 4 19.93 -14.95 9.47
N PRO A 5 20.59 -16.12 9.55
CA PRO A 5 20.73 -17.00 8.40
C PRO A 5 19.33 -17.40 7.88
N VAL A 6 19.16 -17.34 6.56
CA VAL A 6 17.93 -17.74 5.89
C VAL A 6 17.85 -19.26 5.94
N ILE A 7 16.89 -19.79 6.69
CA ILE A 7 16.56 -21.21 6.71
C ILE A 7 15.58 -21.45 5.56
N LEU A 8 16.02 -22.19 4.54
CA LEU A 8 15.21 -22.46 3.35
C LEU A 8 14.26 -23.65 3.54
N GLU A 9 14.65 -24.61 4.37
CA GLU A 9 13.90 -25.84 4.66
C GLU A 9 14.10 -26.25 6.11
N PHE A 10 13.04 -26.75 6.75
CA PHE A 10 13.13 -27.43 8.03
C PHE A 10 13.10 -28.93 7.78
N GLN A 11 14.06 -29.66 8.35
CA GLN A 11 13.95 -31.12 8.48
C GLN A 11 13.21 -31.39 9.79
N LEU A 12 11.92 -31.66 9.69
CA LEU A 12 11.07 -32.00 10.83
C LEU A 12 10.96 -33.52 10.91
N THR A 13 11.26 -34.09 12.07
CA THR A 13 11.18 -35.53 12.33
C THR A 13 9.76 -35.95 12.75
N GLY A 14 8.92 -34.99 13.13
CA GLY A 14 7.57 -35.18 13.64
C GLY A 14 7.48 -35.27 15.17
N GLU A 15 8.61 -35.27 15.87
CA GLU A 15 8.65 -35.19 17.34
C GLU A 15 8.68 -33.73 17.85
N GLU A 16 8.78 -32.76 16.94
CA GLU A 16 8.85 -31.35 17.30
C GLU A 16 7.52 -30.87 17.88
N THR A 17 7.60 -30.23 19.05
CA THR A 17 6.51 -29.40 19.57
C THR A 17 6.88 -27.95 19.31
N PHE A 18 6.12 -27.30 18.43
CA PHE A 18 6.33 -25.87 18.19
C PHE A 18 5.94 -25.11 19.47
N PRO A 19 6.77 -24.16 19.94
CA PRO A 19 6.32 -23.23 20.96
C PRO A 19 5.09 -22.47 20.43
N PRO A 20 4.24 -21.91 21.31
CA PRO A 20 3.10 -21.11 20.88
C PRO A 20 3.60 -19.89 20.08
N LEU A 21 3.59 -20.00 18.75
CA LEU A 21 4.06 -18.94 17.86
C LEU A 21 2.96 -17.90 17.70
N GLU A 22 3.21 -16.70 18.22
CA GLU A 22 2.31 -15.56 18.07
C GLU A 22 2.53 -14.81 16.75
N HIS A 23 3.77 -14.76 16.28
CA HIS A 23 4.19 -14.01 15.11
C HIS A 23 4.97 -14.88 14.15
N LEU A 24 4.52 -14.95 12.90
CA LEU A 24 5.18 -15.70 11.84
C LEU A 24 5.45 -14.82 10.62
N ALA A 25 6.65 -14.95 10.05
CA ALA A 25 7.02 -14.33 8.78
C ALA A 25 7.54 -15.40 7.82
N LEU A 26 6.96 -15.47 6.62
CA LEU A 26 7.30 -16.42 5.57
C LEU A 26 7.63 -15.67 4.28
N ASP A 27 8.91 -15.60 3.92
CA ASP A 27 9.36 -14.94 2.70
C ASP A 27 10.06 -15.95 1.80
N GLY A 28 9.43 -16.27 0.66
CA GLY A 28 9.94 -17.27 -0.28
C GLY A 28 9.91 -18.72 0.23
N TYR A 29 9.24 -18.98 1.36
CA TYR A 29 9.17 -20.30 1.96
C TYR A 29 8.25 -21.22 1.15
N LYS A 30 8.81 -22.34 0.68
CA LYS A 30 8.08 -23.37 -0.08
C LYS A 30 7.68 -24.47 0.87
N LEU A 31 6.43 -24.44 1.29
CA LEU A 31 5.86 -25.46 2.17
C LEU A 31 5.40 -26.65 1.32
N ASP A 32 6.19 -27.72 1.31
CA ASP A 32 5.80 -28.98 0.64
C ASP A 32 4.75 -29.76 1.44
N ASP A 33 4.22 -30.85 0.86
CA ASP A 33 3.16 -31.65 1.50
C ASP A 33 3.61 -32.36 2.77
N GLN A 34 4.88 -32.75 2.86
CA GLN A 34 5.41 -33.41 4.07
C GLN A 34 5.51 -32.40 5.21
N GLN A 35 6.16 -31.26 4.96
CA GLN A 35 6.28 -30.17 5.91
C GLN A 35 4.90 -29.67 6.34
N TRP A 36 3.94 -29.58 5.43
CA TRP A 36 2.59 -29.13 5.80
C TRP A 36 1.92 -30.01 6.83
N ASN A 37 2.07 -31.34 6.78
CA ASN A 37 1.50 -32.21 7.82
C ASN A 37 2.05 -31.86 9.21
N HIS A 38 3.37 -31.59 9.30
CA HIS A 38 3.99 -31.18 10.55
C HIS A 38 3.51 -29.80 11.02
N TRP A 39 3.38 -28.84 10.11
CA TRP A 39 2.82 -27.52 10.44
C TRP A 39 1.37 -27.60 10.89
N ARG A 40 0.54 -28.33 10.13
CA ARG A 40 -0.89 -28.51 10.40
C ARG A 40 -1.12 -29.07 11.79
N ASP A 41 -0.41 -30.13 12.15
CA ASP A 41 -0.66 -30.89 13.38
C ASP A 41 0.13 -30.37 14.58
N GLY A 42 1.33 -29.81 14.35
CA GLY A 42 2.25 -29.38 15.40
C GLY A 42 2.08 -27.93 15.84
N LEU A 43 1.50 -27.06 15.01
CA LEU A 43 1.36 -25.64 15.33
C LEU A 43 0.08 -25.35 16.12
N GLN A 44 0.21 -24.57 17.19
CA GLN A 44 -0.93 -24.02 17.93
C GLN A 44 -1.53 -22.83 17.18
N TRP A 45 -2.33 -23.11 16.14
CA TRP A 45 -2.89 -22.09 15.25
C TRP A 45 -3.72 -21.02 15.97
N ASP A 46 -4.35 -21.35 17.10
CA ASP A 46 -5.12 -20.41 17.90
C ASP A 46 -4.25 -19.31 18.54
N LYS A 47 -2.94 -19.55 18.69
CA LYS A 47 -1.96 -18.59 19.21
C LYS A 47 -1.40 -17.67 18.14
N LEU A 48 -1.51 -18.02 16.86
CA LEU A 48 -0.96 -17.23 15.78
C LEU A 48 -1.81 -15.96 15.57
N VAL A 49 -1.30 -14.82 16.04
CA VAL A 49 -1.98 -13.52 15.97
C VAL A 49 -1.50 -12.66 14.80
N SER A 50 -0.31 -12.94 14.25
CA SER A 50 0.27 -12.14 13.17
C SER A 50 0.98 -12.99 12.14
N LEU A 51 0.66 -12.75 10.87
CA LEU A 51 1.31 -13.39 9.72
C LEU A 51 1.85 -12.32 8.76
N SER A 52 3.10 -12.46 8.35
CA SER A 52 3.71 -11.69 7.27
C SER A 52 4.17 -12.61 6.15
N VAL A 53 3.83 -12.31 4.90
CA VAL A 53 4.21 -13.11 3.73
C VAL A 53 4.82 -12.24 2.63
N GLY A 54 5.93 -12.71 2.05
CA GLY A 54 6.62 -12.10 0.92
C GLY A 54 7.68 -11.06 1.30
N PRO A 55 8.26 -10.37 0.31
CA PRO A 55 7.78 -10.20 -1.07
C PRO A 55 8.04 -11.38 -2.02
N GLN A 56 8.87 -12.35 -1.63
CA GLN A 56 9.18 -13.53 -2.42
C GLN A 56 8.04 -14.55 -2.31
N ARG A 57 7.64 -15.12 -3.46
CA ARG A 57 6.44 -15.97 -3.57
C ARG A 57 6.50 -17.21 -2.67
N CYS A 58 5.37 -17.51 -2.03
CA CYS A 58 5.14 -18.73 -1.24
C CYS A 58 3.97 -19.53 -1.85
N PRO A 59 4.19 -20.33 -2.90
CA PRO A 59 3.11 -20.92 -3.68
C PRO A 59 2.14 -21.79 -2.88
N GLY A 60 0.84 -21.53 -3.00
CA GLY A 60 -0.21 -22.35 -2.39
C GLY A 60 -0.29 -22.27 -0.87
N LEU A 61 0.47 -21.36 -0.25
CA LEU A 61 0.51 -21.19 1.21
C LEU A 61 -0.87 -20.80 1.75
N PHE A 62 -1.54 -19.83 1.13
CA PHE A 62 -2.78 -19.29 1.69
C PHE A 62 -3.93 -20.30 1.72
N HIS A 63 -4.06 -21.15 0.69
CA HIS A 63 -5.01 -22.26 0.68
C HIS A 63 -4.78 -23.24 1.85
N ARG A 64 -3.52 -23.53 2.17
CA ARG A 64 -3.19 -24.42 3.30
C ARG A 64 -3.57 -23.77 4.63
N LEU A 65 -3.31 -22.48 4.78
CA LEU A 65 -3.60 -21.74 6.01
C LEU A 65 -5.10 -21.46 6.23
N ALA A 66 -5.89 -21.46 5.14
CA ALA A 66 -7.31 -21.22 5.19
C ALA A 66 -8.00 -22.23 6.11
N GLY A 67 -8.80 -21.72 7.06
CA GLY A 67 -9.48 -22.56 8.05
C GLY A 67 -8.61 -23.02 9.22
N TYR A 68 -7.31 -22.72 9.26
CA TYR A 68 -6.42 -22.98 10.41
C TYR A 68 -6.06 -21.70 11.15
N ALA A 69 -5.51 -20.71 10.46
CA ALA A 69 -5.02 -19.46 11.04
C ALA A 69 -6.15 -18.47 11.39
N ARG A 70 -7.16 -18.93 12.15
CA ARG A 70 -8.40 -18.18 12.43
C ARG A 70 -8.28 -17.08 13.48
N SER A 71 -7.21 -17.10 14.27
CA SER A 71 -6.96 -16.12 15.34
C SER A 71 -6.19 -14.88 14.88
N LEU A 72 -5.91 -14.76 13.58
CA LEU A 72 -5.10 -13.67 13.05
C LEU A 72 -5.75 -12.31 13.33
N LYS A 73 -4.95 -11.41 13.89
CA LYS A 73 -5.27 -9.99 14.09
C LYS A 73 -4.53 -9.10 13.10
N SER A 74 -3.36 -9.53 12.64
CA SER A 74 -2.53 -8.79 11.69
C SER A 74 -2.11 -9.69 10.53
N LEU A 75 -2.44 -9.26 9.31
CA LEU A 75 -1.99 -9.91 8.09
C LEU A 75 -1.27 -8.90 7.20
N ASN A 76 0.00 -9.15 6.91
CA ASN A 76 0.79 -8.35 5.99
C ASN A 76 1.27 -9.23 4.84
N VAL A 77 0.73 -9.02 3.66
CA VAL A 77 1.14 -9.75 2.49
C VAL A 77 1.70 -8.74 1.49
N CYS A 78 2.82 -9.09 0.88
CA CYS A 78 3.40 -8.32 -0.20
C CYS A 78 3.93 -9.26 -1.28
N SER A 79 3.91 -8.81 -2.53
CA SER A 79 4.55 -9.54 -3.62
C SER A 79 5.33 -8.58 -4.50
N TRP A 80 6.29 -9.10 -5.25
CA TRP A 80 6.81 -8.37 -6.39
C TRP A 80 5.68 -8.09 -7.40
N LYS A 81 5.81 -7.00 -8.15
CA LYS A 81 4.84 -6.63 -9.19
C LYS A 81 4.60 -7.80 -10.16
N GLY A 82 3.31 -8.09 -10.41
CA GLY A 82 2.87 -9.11 -11.36
C GLY A 82 2.94 -10.54 -10.84
N GLU A 83 3.48 -10.76 -9.65
CA GLU A 83 3.60 -12.07 -9.03
C GLU A 83 2.42 -12.41 -8.09
N GLY A 84 1.55 -11.45 -7.76
CA GLY A 84 0.48 -11.63 -6.78
C GLY A 84 -0.76 -12.40 -7.27
N ASP A 85 -1.05 -12.43 -8.58
CA ASP A 85 -2.36 -12.94 -9.07
C ASP A 85 -2.62 -14.40 -8.76
N VAL A 86 -1.59 -15.23 -8.84
CA VAL A 86 -1.70 -16.69 -8.64
C VAL A 86 -2.13 -17.01 -7.21
N GLU A 87 -1.82 -16.14 -6.25
CA GLU A 87 -2.14 -16.34 -4.83
C GLU A 87 -3.45 -15.66 -4.40
N ARG A 88 -4.11 -14.90 -5.30
CA ARG A 88 -5.30 -14.10 -4.94
C ARG A 88 -6.44 -14.98 -4.45
N GLU A 89 -6.69 -16.13 -5.09
CA GLU A 89 -7.77 -17.03 -4.72
C GLU A 89 -7.56 -17.60 -3.31
N GLY A 90 -6.39 -18.19 -3.05
CA GLY A 90 -6.06 -18.71 -1.72
C GLY A 90 -6.03 -17.63 -0.64
N LEU A 91 -5.57 -16.42 -0.95
CA LEU A 91 -5.62 -15.31 0.00
C LEU A 91 -7.07 -14.90 0.31
N THR A 92 -7.94 -14.88 -0.69
CA THR A 92 -9.37 -14.59 -0.53
C THR A 92 -10.05 -15.67 0.33
N GLU A 93 -9.71 -16.94 0.11
CA GLU A 93 -10.18 -18.06 0.93
C GLU A 93 -9.70 -17.94 2.38
N LEU A 94 -8.41 -17.62 2.59
CA LEU A 94 -7.86 -17.39 3.91
C LEU A 94 -8.59 -16.25 4.63
N LEU A 95 -8.72 -15.08 4.00
CA LEU A 95 -9.42 -13.93 4.57
C LEU A 95 -10.86 -14.29 4.95
N SER A 96 -11.55 -15.06 4.11
CA SER A 96 -12.94 -15.50 4.33
C SER A 96 -13.10 -16.55 5.44
N SER A 97 -12.00 -17.12 5.95
CA SER A 97 -12.06 -18.19 6.95
C SER A 97 -12.13 -17.69 8.41
N PHE A 98 -12.05 -16.37 8.63
CA PHE A 98 -12.10 -15.74 9.96
C PHE A 98 -12.50 -14.27 9.88
N ASP A 99 -12.81 -13.63 11.02
CA ASP A 99 -13.31 -12.25 11.09
C ASP A 99 -12.54 -11.34 12.07
N SER A 100 -11.43 -11.84 12.65
CA SER A 100 -10.71 -11.18 13.75
C SER A 100 -9.67 -10.12 13.35
N LEU A 101 -9.47 -9.81 12.07
CA LEU A 101 -8.43 -8.85 11.66
C LEU A 101 -8.66 -7.45 12.24
N GLU A 102 -7.58 -6.90 12.78
CA GLU A 102 -7.44 -5.51 13.22
C GLU A 102 -6.54 -4.72 12.25
N THR A 103 -5.62 -5.41 11.57
CA THR A 103 -4.68 -4.84 10.59
C THR A 103 -4.57 -5.74 9.36
N LEU A 104 -4.78 -5.15 8.18
CA LEU A 104 -4.61 -5.81 6.89
C LEU A 104 -3.76 -4.95 5.96
N ASN A 105 -2.62 -5.47 5.51
CA ASN A 105 -1.76 -4.82 4.54
C ASN A 105 -1.56 -5.72 3.33
N LEU A 106 -2.09 -5.29 2.18
CA LEU A 106 -1.99 -5.98 0.90
C LEU A 106 -1.26 -5.07 -0.10
N LYS A 107 -0.04 -5.46 -0.48
CA LYS A 107 0.82 -4.72 -1.42
C LYS A 107 1.14 -5.55 -2.65
N SER A 108 0.89 -4.98 -3.82
CA SER A 108 0.93 -5.60 -5.16
C SER A 108 -0.25 -6.53 -5.49
N PHE A 109 -1.32 -6.51 -4.72
CA PHE A 109 -2.57 -7.22 -4.99
C PHE A 109 -3.73 -6.61 -4.18
N ILE A 110 -4.95 -6.82 -4.67
CA ILE A 110 -6.19 -6.46 -4.00
C ILE A 110 -7.10 -7.70 -4.05
N CYS A 111 -7.72 -8.01 -2.91
CA CYS A 111 -8.76 -9.03 -2.80
C CYS A 111 -10.14 -8.37 -2.99
N PRO A 112 -11.17 -9.13 -3.38
CA PRO A 112 -12.55 -8.64 -3.43
C PRO A 112 -12.95 -8.00 -2.09
N VAL A 113 -13.70 -6.90 -2.15
CA VAL A 113 -14.08 -6.14 -0.94
C VAL A 113 -14.88 -7.00 0.04
N GLU A 114 -15.63 -7.99 -0.46
CA GLU A 114 -16.44 -8.93 0.31
C GLU A 114 -15.60 -9.73 1.31
N ALA A 115 -14.37 -10.10 0.93
CA ALA A 115 -13.44 -10.82 1.79
C ALA A 115 -12.79 -9.93 2.86
N ILE A 116 -12.99 -8.61 2.78
CA ILE A 116 -12.41 -7.64 3.71
C ILE A 116 -13.47 -7.16 4.70
N ILE A 117 -14.69 -6.90 4.23
CA ILE A 117 -15.75 -6.23 5.00
C ILE A 117 -16.29 -7.06 6.18
N HIS A 118 -16.13 -8.39 6.20
CA HIS A 118 -16.52 -9.17 7.38
C HIS A 118 -15.62 -8.89 8.60
N HIS A 119 -14.44 -8.26 8.42
CA HIS A 119 -13.53 -7.89 9.50
C HIS A 119 -13.96 -6.57 10.17
N SER A 120 -15.03 -6.61 10.96
CA SER A 120 -15.58 -5.42 11.64
C SER A 120 -14.62 -4.73 12.63
N ASN A 121 -13.58 -5.43 13.08
CA ASN A 121 -12.53 -4.91 13.96
C ASN A 121 -11.39 -4.19 13.25
N LEU A 122 -11.42 -4.14 11.91
CA LEU A 122 -10.35 -3.59 11.11
C LEU A 122 -10.13 -2.11 11.44
N SER A 123 -8.90 -1.80 11.87
CA SER A 123 -8.48 -0.46 12.28
C SER A 123 -7.45 0.13 11.32
N THR A 124 -6.68 -0.71 10.65
CA THR A 124 -5.65 -0.33 9.68
C THR A 124 -5.80 -1.18 8.43
N LEU A 125 -5.97 -0.52 7.28
CA LEU A 125 -6.12 -1.18 5.99
C LEU A 125 -5.20 -0.52 4.95
N CYS A 126 -4.38 -1.32 4.29
CA CYS A 126 -3.62 -0.92 3.11
C CYS A 126 -3.98 -1.87 1.97
N LEU A 127 -4.54 -1.32 0.89
CA LEU A 127 -4.86 -2.02 -0.34
C LEU A 127 -4.19 -1.31 -1.50
N HIS A 128 -3.15 -1.92 -2.04
CA HIS A 128 -2.38 -1.33 -3.11
C HIS A 128 -1.95 -2.39 -4.10
N GLU A 129 -2.41 -2.29 -5.34
CA GLU A 129 -1.78 -2.98 -6.47
C GLU A 129 -0.79 -2.05 -7.16
N GLU A 130 0.38 -2.58 -7.53
CA GLU A 130 1.44 -1.85 -8.22
C GLU A 130 1.07 -1.56 -9.67
N GLU A 131 1.46 -0.39 -10.17
CA GLU A 131 1.19 -0.04 -11.56
C GLU A 131 2.03 -0.87 -12.54
N THR A 132 1.35 -1.36 -13.58
CA THR A 132 1.98 -2.04 -14.70
C THR A 132 2.14 -1.16 -15.94
N ALA A 133 3.19 -1.45 -16.70
CA ALA A 133 3.42 -0.82 -18.00
C ALA A 133 2.72 -1.58 -19.13
N SER A 134 2.11 -2.73 -18.83
CA SER A 134 1.27 -3.45 -19.79
C SER A 134 -0.10 -2.79 -19.86
N LYS A 135 -0.61 -2.58 -21.07
CA LYS A 135 -1.99 -2.11 -21.29
C LYS A 135 -3.04 -3.21 -21.10
N GLU A 136 -2.62 -4.47 -21.09
CA GLU A 136 -3.51 -5.63 -21.01
C GLU A 136 -4.03 -5.88 -19.60
N ARG A 137 -3.30 -5.40 -18.59
CA ARG A 137 -3.67 -5.55 -17.19
C ARG A 137 -3.76 -4.17 -16.57
N LEU A 138 -4.95 -3.76 -16.20
CA LEU A 138 -5.14 -2.53 -15.44
C LEU A 138 -4.96 -2.83 -13.96
N ARG A 139 -4.37 -1.88 -13.25
CA ARG A 139 -4.30 -1.86 -11.80
C ARG A 139 -5.72 -1.81 -11.22
N GLN A 140 -6.01 -2.68 -10.25
CA GLN A 140 -7.26 -2.64 -9.51
C GLN A 140 -7.22 -1.52 -8.47
N VAL A 141 -8.37 -0.86 -8.29
CA VAL A 141 -8.62 0.15 -7.25
C VAL A 141 -10.05 -0.04 -6.75
N LEU A 142 -10.33 0.39 -5.53
CA LEU A 142 -11.69 0.37 -5.02
C LEU A 142 -12.53 1.47 -5.70
N THR A 143 -13.73 1.10 -6.11
CA THR A 143 -14.77 2.00 -6.57
C THR A 143 -15.40 2.78 -5.41
N ALA A 144 -16.16 3.83 -5.73
CA ALA A 144 -16.93 4.58 -4.74
C ALA A 144 -17.98 3.72 -4.00
N GLU A 145 -18.54 2.69 -4.66
CA GLU A 145 -19.49 1.76 -4.06
C GLU A 145 -18.81 0.83 -3.05
N GLU A 146 -17.70 0.20 -3.45
CA GLU A 146 -16.91 -0.67 -2.56
C GLU A 146 -16.37 0.10 -1.35
N LEU A 147 -15.96 1.36 -1.53
CA LEU A 147 -15.59 2.24 -0.42
C LEU A 147 -16.76 2.49 0.55
N GLY A 148 -17.99 2.63 0.03
CA GLY A 148 -19.19 2.78 0.88
C GLY A 148 -19.51 1.51 1.67
N GLN A 149 -19.31 0.34 1.07
CA GLN A 149 -19.43 -0.95 1.78
C GLN A 149 -18.39 -1.06 2.89
N LEU A 150 -17.14 -0.69 2.59
CA LEU A 150 -16.03 -0.69 3.55
C LEU A 150 -16.28 0.25 4.72
N ASP A 151 -16.74 1.48 4.47
CA ASP A 151 -17.07 2.46 5.50
C ASP A 151 -18.14 1.91 6.47
N SER A 152 -19.19 1.31 5.89
CA SER A 152 -20.31 0.77 6.66
C SER A 152 -19.92 -0.44 7.51
N ALA A 153 -19.07 -1.32 6.96
CA ALA A 153 -18.75 -2.61 7.58
C ALA A 153 -17.54 -2.55 8.52
N CYS A 154 -16.63 -1.59 8.34
CA CYS A 154 -15.42 -1.43 9.15
C CYS A 154 -15.45 -0.11 9.95
N PRO A 155 -16.37 0.08 10.90
CA PRO A 155 -16.55 1.34 11.60
C PRO A 155 -15.36 1.74 12.47
N LYS A 156 -14.45 0.82 12.80
CA LYS A 156 -13.26 1.08 13.62
C LYS A 156 -12.05 1.54 12.81
N LEU A 157 -12.18 1.72 11.49
CA LEU A 157 -11.08 2.06 10.61
C LEU A 157 -10.50 3.45 10.93
N LYS A 158 -9.21 3.48 11.28
CA LYS A 158 -8.45 4.68 11.64
C LYS A 158 -7.39 5.02 10.61
N SER A 159 -6.86 4.04 9.91
CA SER A 159 -5.85 4.22 8.87
C SER A 159 -6.25 3.49 7.60
N LEU A 160 -6.33 4.21 6.48
CA LEU A 160 -6.69 3.68 5.17
C LEU A 160 -5.64 4.09 4.14
N GLN A 161 -5.11 3.13 3.40
CA GLN A 161 -4.27 3.38 2.23
C GLN A 161 -4.88 2.66 1.02
N VAL A 162 -5.18 3.40 -0.03
CA VAL A 162 -5.86 2.89 -1.23
C VAL A 162 -5.24 3.41 -2.50
N GLY A 163 -5.37 2.62 -3.57
CA GLY A 163 -5.12 3.10 -4.91
C GLY A 163 -6.22 4.03 -5.42
N VAL A 164 -5.82 5.03 -6.19
CA VAL A 164 -6.72 5.93 -6.92
C VAL A 164 -6.31 5.93 -8.38
N LYS A 165 -7.30 5.81 -9.27
CA LYS A 165 -7.13 5.83 -10.72
C LYS A 165 -7.74 7.11 -11.29
N ARG A 166 -7.06 7.73 -12.26
CA ARG A 166 -7.60 8.90 -12.98
C ARG A 166 -8.23 8.40 -14.27
N ASP A 167 -9.55 8.30 -14.27
CA ASP A 167 -10.30 7.86 -15.45
C ASP A 167 -10.55 9.05 -16.38
N ASN A 168 -10.42 8.80 -17.69
CA ASN A 168 -10.69 9.77 -18.76
C ASN A 168 -10.01 11.14 -18.57
N GLU A 169 -8.78 11.13 -18.07
CA GLU A 169 -8.00 12.35 -17.79
C GLU A 169 -8.64 13.28 -16.75
N GLN A 170 -9.46 12.75 -15.83
CA GLN A 170 -10.15 13.52 -14.79
C GLN A 170 -9.87 13.01 -13.38
N TRP A 171 -10.13 13.85 -12.38
CA TRP A 171 -10.12 13.44 -10.98
C TRP A 171 -11.34 12.55 -10.68
N PRO A 172 -11.18 11.42 -9.96
CA PRO A 172 -12.28 10.55 -9.58
C PRO A 172 -13.05 11.18 -8.42
N THR A 173 -13.96 12.09 -8.77
CA THR A 173 -14.62 12.99 -7.83
C THR A 173 -15.54 12.23 -6.88
N ASP A 174 -16.20 11.18 -7.35
CA ASP A 174 -17.03 10.26 -6.59
C ASP A 174 -16.25 9.51 -5.51
N VAL A 175 -15.06 8.99 -5.85
CA VAL A 175 -14.14 8.35 -4.89
C VAL A 175 -13.66 9.36 -3.85
N PHE A 176 -13.29 10.58 -4.27
CA PHE A 176 -12.89 11.64 -3.35
C PHE A 176 -14.02 12.07 -2.42
N ASP A 177 -15.25 12.19 -2.94
CA ASP A 177 -16.44 12.47 -2.13
C ASP A 177 -16.64 11.41 -1.06
N LYS A 178 -16.63 10.12 -1.44
CA LYS A 178 -16.80 9.02 -0.48
C LYS A 178 -15.74 9.01 0.62
N LEU A 179 -14.47 9.19 0.26
CA LEU A 179 -13.38 9.23 1.24
C LEU A 179 -13.47 10.45 2.16
N ALA A 180 -13.91 11.60 1.65
CA ALA A 180 -14.04 12.83 2.42
C ALA A 180 -15.22 12.78 3.39
N THR A 181 -16.40 12.36 2.93
CA THR A 181 -17.65 12.42 3.70
C THR A 181 -17.90 11.18 4.56
N GLY A 182 -17.26 10.04 4.24
CA GLY A 182 -17.34 8.80 5.02
C GLY A 182 -16.20 8.64 6.04
N PHE A 183 -16.08 7.43 6.57
CA PHE A 183 -14.99 6.99 7.46
C PHE A 183 -14.78 7.92 8.65
N HIS A 184 -15.81 8.06 9.49
CA HIS A 184 -15.81 9.05 10.59
C HIS A 184 -14.67 8.87 11.61
N ASN A 185 -14.15 7.65 11.78
CA ASN A 185 -13.06 7.36 12.71
C ASN A 185 -11.66 7.48 12.08
N LEU A 186 -11.58 7.83 10.79
CA LEU A 186 -10.31 7.91 10.08
C LEU A 186 -9.43 9.03 10.65
N ARG A 187 -8.17 8.69 10.91
CA ARG A 187 -7.11 9.59 11.40
C ARG A 187 -5.99 9.75 10.38
N SER A 188 -5.83 8.82 9.45
CA SER A 188 -4.90 8.95 8.33
C SER A 188 -5.46 8.32 7.06
N LEU A 189 -5.32 9.02 5.94
CA LEU A 189 -5.67 8.54 4.62
C LEU A 189 -4.45 8.64 3.70
N SER A 190 -4.09 7.57 2.99
CA SER A 190 -3.05 7.60 1.96
C SER A 190 -3.63 7.24 0.61
N LEU A 191 -3.53 8.16 -0.35
CA LEU A 191 -3.97 7.97 -1.72
C LEU A 191 -2.75 7.71 -2.60
N HIS A 192 -2.76 6.58 -3.30
CA HIS A 192 -1.70 6.22 -4.22
C HIS A 192 -2.16 6.32 -5.68
N PHE A 193 -1.65 7.32 -6.39
CA PHE A 193 -1.92 7.57 -7.80
C PHE A 193 -0.95 6.80 -8.70
N GLU A 194 -1.46 6.35 -9.84
CA GLU A 194 -0.65 5.87 -10.95
C GLU A 194 0.24 6.99 -11.55
N LEU A 195 1.23 6.63 -12.34
CA LEU A 195 2.12 7.52 -13.07
C LEU A 195 1.88 7.50 -14.60
N GLY A 196 1.23 6.46 -15.13
CA GLY A 196 1.04 6.26 -16.56
C GLY A 196 2.19 5.50 -17.22
N LEU A 197 2.71 4.46 -16.58
CA LEU A 197 3.89 3.71 -17.03
C LEU A 197 3.70 3.01 -18.37
N ALA A 198 2.46 2.74 -18.78
CA ALA A 198 2.14 2.15 -20.07
C ALA A 198 2.38 3.11 -21.26
N ASP A 199 2.37 4.42 -21.01
CA ASP A 199 2.73 5.43 -21.99
C ASP A 199 3.38 6.64 -21.30
N ILE A 200 4.67 6.48 -20.98
CA ILE A 200 5.42 7.52 -20.29
C ILE A 200 5.55 8.80 -21.13
N TYR A 201 5.33 8.78 -22.45
CA TYR A 201 5.44 9.97 -23.29
C TYR A 201 4.17 10.82 -23.30
N ASN A 202 3.04 10.23 -22.88
CA ASN A 202 1.75 10.89 -22.72
C ASN A 202 1.26 10.71 -21.28
N PRO A 203 1.79 11.49 -20.32
CA PRO A 203 1.49 11.32 -18.91
C PRO A 203 0.00 11.51 -18.61
N ILE A 204 -0.52 10.68 -17.70
CA ILE A 204 -1.93 10.73 -17.29
C ILE A 204 -2.23 12.06 -16.63
N LYS A 205 -3.24 12.75 -17.16
CA LYS A 205 -3.80 13.96 -16.56
C LYS A 205 -4.96 13.61 -15.63
N PRO A 206 -5.30 14.49 -14.68
CA PRO A 206 -4.49 15.62 -14.21
C PRO A 206 -3.18 15.16 -13.54
N LEU A 207 -2.13 15.97 -13.64
CA LEU A 207 -0.80 15.64 -13.11
C LEU A 207 -0.75 15.74 -11.58
N ILE A 208 0.09 14.94 -10.94
CA ILE A 208 0.41 15.05 -9.51
C ILE A 208 1.64 15.94 -9.33
N ASN A 209 1.46 17.09 -8.70
CA ASN A 209 2.45 18.13 -8.42
C ASN A 209 1.98 18.98 -7.23
N TYR A 210 2.76 19.97 -6.79
CA TYR A 210 2.38 20.78 -5.61
C TYR A 210 1.00 21.44 -5.71
N ALA A 211 0.63 21.96 -6.89
CA ALA A 211 -0.63 22.66 -7.08
C ALA A 211 -1.83 21.71 -6.97
N SER A 212 -1.78 20.58 -7.67
CA SER A 212 -2.83 19.55 -7.62
C SER A 212 -2.93 18.92 -6.24
N VAL A 213 -1.81 18.57 -5.59
CA VAL A 213 -1.77 18.01 -4.24
C VAL A 213 -2.41 18.96 -3.23
N ARG A 214 -2.09 20.26 -3.30
CA ARG A 214 -2.74 21.28 -2.47
C ARG A 214 -4.25 21.33 -2.73
N SER A 215 -4.68 21.30 -3.98
CA SER A 215 -6.10 21.29 -4.35
C SER A 215 -6.83 20.06 -3.83
N ILE A 216 -6.24 18.86 -3.95
CA ILE A 216 -6.78 17.60 -3.40
C ILE A 216 -6.96 17.75 -1.89
N GLY A 217 -5.92 18.24 -1.20
CA GLY A 217 -5.95 18.50 0.23
C GLY A 217 -7.09 19.42 0.64
N GLN A 218 -7.15 20.61 0.02
CA GLN A 218 -8.16 21.61 0.34
C GLN A 218 -9.57 21.06 0.15
N GLN A 219 -9.85 20.45 -1.02
CA GLN A 219 -11.16 19.89 -1.33
C GLN A 219 -11.56 18.77 -0.36
N PHE A 220 -10.61 17.90 0.01
CA PHE A 220 -10.86 16.83 0.98
C PHE A 220 -11.31 17.39 2.34
N PHE A 221 -10.54 18.33 2.90
CA PHE A 221 -10.85 18.89 4.21
C PHE A 221 -12.11 19.76 4.20
N ASP A 222 -12.32 20.55 3.14
CA ASP A 222 -13.53 21.37 2.98
C ASP A 222 -14.78 20.49 2.93
N ARG A 223 -14.78 19.42 2.11
CA ARG A 223 -15.90 18.48 2.00
C ARG A 223 -16.17 17.76 3.31
N ARG A 224 -15.11 17.32 4.00
CA ARG A 224 -15.21 16.63 5.29
C ARG A 224 -15.87 17.53 6.35
N ARG A 225 -15.49 18.82 6.38
CA ARG A 225 -16.10 19.85 7.23
C ARG A 225 -17.56 20.11 6.86
N GLN A 226 -17.88 20.25 5.57
CA GLN A 226 -19.25 20.48 5.08
C GLN A 226 -20.18 19.31 5.42
N ALA A 227 -19.65 18.07 5.42
CA ALA A 227 -20.38 16.88 5.83
C ALA A 227 -20.49 16.70 7.36
N GLY A 228 -19.93 17.61 8.16
CA GLY A 228 -19.96 17.54 9.62
C GLY A 228 -19.09 16.43 10.21
N VAL A 229 -18.11 15.92 9.45
CA VAL A 229 -17.19 14.90 9.95
C VAL A 229 -16.06 15.57 10.71
N GLU A 230 -15.83 15.13 11.94
CA GLU A 230 -14.77 15.69 12.78
C GLU A 230 -13.38 15.46 12.15
N VAL A 231 -12.63 16.55 11.98
CA VAL A 231 -11.25 16.52 11.52
C VAL A 231 -10.35 16.86 12.68
N SER A 232 -9.57 15.88 13.14
CA SER A 232 -8.53 16.12 14.13
C SER A 232 -7.41 16.96 13.52
N GLU A 233 -6.82 17.86 14.31
CA GLU A 233 -5.61 18.60 13.93
C GLU A 233 -4.43 17.68 13.60
N SER A 234 -4.45 16.44 14.08
CA SER A 234 -3.44 15.42 13.76
C SER A 234 -3.81 14.55 12.56
N PHE A 235 -4.91 14.85 11.85
CA PHE A 235 -5.28 14.09 10.66
C PHE A 235 -4.25 14.32 9.55
N THR A 236 -3.76 13.24 8.95
CA THR A 236 -2.81 13.30 7.83
C THR A 236 -3.43 12.69 6.59
N LEU A 237 -3.50 13.49 5.52
CA LEU A 237 -3.74 13.01 4.17
C LEU A 237 -2.42 12.89 3.44
N THR A 238 -2.07 11.69 2.98
CA THR A 238 -0.86 11.42 2.21
C THR A 238 -1.21 11.21 0.74
N VAL A 239 -0.51 11.88 -0.16
CA VAL A 239 -0.61 11.65 -1.62
C VAL A 239 0.70 11.06 -2.10
N ARG A 240 0.63 9.96 -2.86
CA ARG A 240 1.80 9.20 -3.31
C ARG A 240 1.72 8.85 -4.78
N THR A 241 2.87 8.79 -5.41
CA THR A 241 3.09 8.27 -6.77
C THR A 241 4.30 7.35 -6.81
N GLY A 242 4.38 6.51 -7.83
CA GLY A 242 5.51 5.60 -8.03
C GLY A 242 5.23 4.20 -7.51
N SER A 243 6.24 3.51 -7.02
CA SER A 243 6.12 2.12 -6.57
C SER A 243 6.69 1.93 -5.17
N TYR A 244 6.07 1.02 -4.42
CA TYR A 244 6.58 0.54 -3.15
C TYR A 244 7.53 -0.64 -3.33
N ILE A 245 7.24 -1.54 -4.27
CA ILE A 245 7.87 -2.87 -4.36
C ILE A 245 8.15 -3.23 -5.83
N ARG A 246 9.34 -2.87 -6.33
CA ARG A 246 9.85 -3.36 -7.62
C ARG A 246 11.10 -4.19 -7.45
N HIS A 247 11.11 -5.32 -8.15
CA HIS A 247 12.31 -6.09 -8.38
C HIS A 247 12.64 -6.07 -9.87
N TYR A 248 13.84 -5.61 -10.19
CA TYR A 248 14.39 -5.68 -11.54
C TYR A 248 15.43 -6.79 -11.55
N ASN A 249 14.97 -8.04 -11.68
CA ASN A 249 15.83 -9.21 -11.85
C ASN A 249 16.73 -9.15 -13.10
N GLN A 250 16.48 -8.19 -14.00
CA GLN A 250 17.11 -8.04 -15.31
C GLN A 250 17.43 -6.56 -15.59
N ARG A 251 17.72 -6.23 -16.85
CA ARG A 251 17.88 -4.86 -17.35
C ARG A 251 16.70 -3.98 -16.91
N LEU A 252 17.03 -2.79 -16.38
CA LEU A 252 16.04 -1.77 -16.02
C LEU A 252 15.12 -1.48 -17.22
N PRO A 253 13.79 -1.56 -17.07
CA PRO A 253 12.88 -1.22 -18.15
C PRO A 253 12.96 0.28 -18.46
N MET A 254 12.57 0.67 -19.68
CA MET A 254 12.67 2.06 -20.13
C MET A 254 11.92 3.04 -19.21
N TYR A 255 10.78 2.62 -18.65
CA TYR A 255 10.01 3.46 -17.72
C TYR A 255 10.66 3.62 -16.33
N ALA A 256 11.69 2.84 -15.97
CA ALA A 256 12.23 2.86 -14.61
C ALA A 256 12.86 4.21 -14.23
N ARG A 257 13.49 4.89 -15.19
CA ARG A 257 14.02 6.26 -14.98
C ARG A 257 12.89 7.26 -14.81
N PHE A 258 11.88 7.17 -15.65
CA PHE A 258 10.66 7.99 -15.56
C PHE A 258 9.99 7.82 -14.20
N GLU A 259 9.69 6.59 -13.82
CA GLU A 259 9.07 6.29 -12.54
C GLU A 259 9.90 6.82 -11.38
N ARG A 260 11.20 6.50 -11.31
CA ARG A 260 12.07 7.01 -10.26
C ARG A 260 12.04 8.53 -10.18
N ARG A 261 12.00 9.23 -11.31
CA ARG A 261 11.97 10.70 -11.35
C ARG A 261 10.66 11.29 -10.83
N PHE A 262 9.54 10.59 -11.00
CA PHE A 262 8.20 11.10 -10.66
C PHE A 262 7.55 10.42 -9.45
N THR A 263 8.24 9.49 -8.79
CA THR A 263 7.92 9.04 -7.43
C THR A 263 8.02 10.23 -6.47
N ALA A 264 6.93 10.49 -5.75
CA ALA A 264 6.88 11.54 -4.74
C ALA A 264 5.88 11.17 -3.63
N THR A 265 6.14 11.68 -2.43
CA THR A 265 5.27 11.52 -1.27
C THR A 265 5.00 12.89 -0.64
N TYR A 266 3.72 13.25 -0.59
CA TYR A 266 3.26 14.47 0.04
C TYR A 266 2.42 14.16 1.27
N GLU A 267 2.67 14.86 2.36
CA GLU A 267 1.80 14.87 3.54
C GLU A 267 1.06 16.19 3.61
N ILE A 268 -0.24 16.12 3.84
CA ILE A 268 -1.14 17.25 3.90
C ILE A 268 -1.87 17.22 5.24
N CYS A 269 -1.84 18.34 5.95
CA CYS A 269 -2.59 18.56 7.17
C CYS A 269 -3.19 19.96 7.18
N LEU A 270 -4.14 20.20 8.09
CA LEU A 270 -4.63 21.55 8.36
C LEU A 270 -3.51 22.38 9.00
N SER A 271 -3.39 23.64 8.59
CA SER A 271 -2.47 24.58 9.22
C SER A 271 -2.97 24.94 10.61
N ARG A 272 -2.06 24.90 11.60
CA ARG A 272 -2.36 25.35 12.97
C ARG A 272 -2.58 26.85 13.05
N ASP A 273 -1.89 27.59 12.17
CA ASP A 273 -1.93 29.05 12.15
C ASP A 273 -3.14 29.56 11.36
N PHE A 274 -3.62 28.78 10.40
CA PHE A 274 -4.72 29.12 9.49
C PHE A 274 -5.65 27.90 9.30
N PRO A 275 -6.71 27.74 10.11
CA PRO A 275 -7.56 26.53 10.12
C PRO A 275 -8.25 26.21 8.78
N ASP A 276 -8.33 27.19 7.88
CA ASP A 276 -8.91 27.05 6.55
C ASP A 276 -7.88 26.75 5.45
N GLU A 277 -6.59 26.75 5.79
CA GLU A 277 -5.52 26.46 4.84
C GLU A 277 -4.86 25.11 5.10
N VAL A 278 -4.53 24.41 4.02
CA VAL A 278 -3.74 23.19 4.09
C VAL A 278 -2.25 23.46 4.01
N LYS A 279 -1.50 22.79 4.88
CA LYS A 279 -0.04 22.71 4.82
C LYS A 279 0.36 21.46 4.04
N VAL A 280 1.17 21.63 3.00
CA VAL A 280 1.73 20.53 2.21
C VAL A 280 3.21 20.38 2.52
N ARG A 281 3.60 19.19 2.97
CA ARG A 281 4.98 18.75 3.16
C ARG A 281 5.35 17.76 2.06
N HIS A 282 6.53 17.92 1.47
CA HIS A 282 7.04 17.01 0.45
C HIS A 282 8.22 16.26 1.03
N LEU A 283 8.06 14.95 1.28
CA LEU A 283 9.01 14.18 2.09
C LEU A 283 10.37 14.03 1.42
N GLU A 284 10.40 13.88 0.09
CA GLU A 284 11.65 13.83 -0.68
C GLU A 284 12.40 15.17 -0.60
N LYS A 285 11.69 16.31 -0.61
CA LYS A 285 12.30 17.64 -0.42
C LYS A 285 12.85 17.80 1.00
N GLU A 286 12.10 17.41 2.03
CA GLU A 286 12.58 17.48 3.41
C GLU A 286 13.83 16.60 3.60
N ARG A 287 13.85 15.41 3.01
CA ARG A 287 15.03 14.55 3.01
C ARG A 287 16.23 15.23 2.32
N LEU A 288 16.01 15.91 1.20
CA LEU A 288 17.05 16.65 0.49
C LEU A 288 17.62 17.79 1.35
N ASP A 289 16.74 18.55 2.02
CA ASP A 289 17.15 19.63 2.93
C ASP A 289 17.96 19.11 4.13
N LEU A 290 17.66 17.90 4.62
CA LEU A 290 18.45 17.23 5.67
C LEU A 290 19.83 16.79 5.17
N ILE A 291 19.96 16.34 3.91
CA ILE A 291 21.26 16.02 3.29
C ILE A 291 22.07 17.29 3.12
N ALA A 292 21.48 18.34 2.54
CA ALA A 292 22.14 19.63 2.31
C ALA A 292 22.61 20.30 3.62
N SER A 293 21.90 20.06 4.73
CA SER A 293 22.29 20.53 6.07
C SER A 293 23.21 19.57 6.85
N ASN A 294 23.73 18.51 6.22
CA ASN A 294 24.59 17.50 6.82
C ASN A 294 23.99 16.78 8.05
N LYS A 295 22.66 16.78 8.19
CA LYS A 295 21.96 16.08 9.28
C LYS A 295 21.84 14.58 9.02
N ILE A 296 21.85 14.17 7.75
CA ILE A 296 21.89 12.77 7.33
C ILE A 296 22.96 12.59 6.24
N ARG A 297 23.57 11.40 6.19
CA ARG A 297 24.51 11.03 5.11
C ARG A 297 23.74 10.42 3.95
N ALA A 298 24.12 10.77 2.74
CA ALA A 298 23.66 10.15 1.51
C ALA A 298 24.84 9.98 0.54
N ASP A 299 24.76 9.00 -0.35
CA ASP A 299 25.68 8.91 -1.48
C ASP A 299 25.41 10.05 -2.48
N ILE A 300 26.43 10.45 -3.24
CA ILE A 300 26.34 11.50 -4.27
C ILE A 300 25.28 11.13 -5.31
N SER A 301 25.19 9.83 -5.65
CA SER A 301 24.19 9.36 -6.60
C SER A 301 22.77 9.57 -6.08
N ASP A 302 22.50 9.23 -4.82
CA ASP A 302 21.20 9.42 -4.16
C ASP A 302 20.79 10.90 -4.09
N ASP A 303 21.73 11.79 -3.77
CA ASP A 303 21.49 13.24 -3.71
C ASP A 303 21.07 13.82 -5.08
N LEU A 304 21.78 13.45 -6.15
CA LEU A 304 21.44 13.85 -7.52
C LEU A 304 20.06 13.34 -7.95
N TYR A 305 19.71 12.10 -7.60
CA TYR A 305 18.39 11.56 -7.92
C TYR A 305 17.28 12.28 -7.15
N LEU A 306 17.48 12.50 -5.86
CA LEU A 306 16.51 13.17 -5.00
C LEU A 306 16.27 14.62 -5.45
N SER A 307 17.33 15.35 -5.80
CA SER A 307 17.22 16.70 -6.37
C SER A 307 16.37 16.72 -7.65
N ARG A 308 16.55 15.72 -8.54
CA ARG A 308 15.73 15.58 -9.76
C ARG A 308 14.27 15.24 -9.46
N GLN A 309 13.99 14.41 -8.46
CA GLN A 309 12.62 14.14 -8.00
C GLN A 309 11.94 15.40 -7.47
N VAL A 310 12.65 16.16 -6.63
CA VAL A 310 12.14 17.41 -6.04
C VAL A 310 11.83 18.46 -7.12
N ALA A 311 12.69 18.57 -8.14
CA ALA A 311 12.43 19.45 -9.28
C ALA A 311 11.22 18.97 -10.10
N ALA A 312 11.11 17.67 -10.33
CA ALA A 312 10.01 17.06 -11.10
C ALA A 312 8.63 17.25 -10.43
N ALA A 313 8.58 17.33 -9.10
CA ALA A 313 7.36 17.57 -8.33
C ALA A 313 6.72 18.96 -8.54
N VAL A 314 7.45 19.93 -9.09
CA VAL A 314 6.93 21.29 -9.33
C VAL A 314 5.86 21.29 -10.42
N ASP A 315 6.21 20.75 -11.59
CA ASP A 315 5.33 20.76 -12.76
C ASP A 315 4.67 19.40 -13.00
N GLY A 316 5.26 18.31 -12.51
CA GLY A 316 4.91 16.95 -12.91
C GLY A 316 5.52 16.58 -14.27
N PRO A 317 5.17 15.40 -14.82
CA PRO A 317 5.68 14.97 -16.11
C PRO A 317 5.07 15.79 -17.27
N ILE A 318 5.92 16.48 -18.04
CA ILE A 318 5.52 17.33 -19.16
C ILE A 318 5.65 16.54 -20.49
N PRO A 319 4.60 16.50 -21.34
CA PRO A 319 4.67 15.85 -22.65
C PRO A 319 5.86 16.34 -23.49
N GLY A 320 6.56 15.42 -24.14
CA GLY A 320 7.68 15.73 -25.06
C GLY A 320 9.00 16.14 -24.40
N LYS A 321 9.09 16.25 -23.07
CA LYS A 321 10.34 16.54 -22.32
C LYS A 321 10.88 15.33 -21.55
N ILE A 322 10.46 14.13 -21.92
CA ILE A 322 10.74 12.90 -21.18
C ILE A 322 11.90 12.18 -21.87
N GLU A 323 13.08 12.29 -21.26
CA GLU A 323 14.29 11.58 -21.67
C GLU A 323 14.27 10.13 -21.14
N GLY A 324 14.50 9.17 -22.04
CA GLY A 324 14.52 7.72 -21.75
C GLY A 324 15.79 7.22 -21.05
#